data_AF-A0A1V6IX87-F1
#
_entry.id   AF-A0A1V6IX87-F1
#
_cell.length_a   1.000
_cell.length_b   1.000
_cell.length_c   1.000
_cell.angle_alpha   90.00
_cell.angle_beta   90.00
_cell.angle_gamma   90.00
#
_symmetry.space_group_name_H-M   'P 1'
#
loop_
_entity.id
_entity.type
_entity.pdbx_description
1 polymer ?
#
loop_
_entity_poly.entity_id
_entity_poly.type
_entity_poly.pdbx_seq_one_letter_code
_entity_poly.pdbx_strand_id
1 'polypeptide(L)'
;MNAIDLANRLGELYAQRDALQLEQQRLVDAVITPEIKRQIADIETELSPAKDQVAALIVETEADLKAAVIIDGATATGEHIQAVYCKPRVTWDTTKIEGYAAAHPELMQFRREGLPSVSIKRK
;
A
#
# COMPACT_ATOMS: atom_id res chain seq x y z
N MET A 1 -17.83 -16.19 22.36
CA MET A 1 -18.19 -15.39 21.17
C MET A 1 -17.49 -16.03 19.98
N ASN A 2 -18.22 -16.51 18.98
CA ASN A 2 -17.68 -17.22 17.80
C ASN A 2 -17.21 -16.21 16.73
N ALA A 3 -16.36 -16.65 15.79
CA ALA A 3 -15.93 -15.89 14.63
C ALA A 3 -17.10 -15.27 13.83
N ILE A 4 -18.25 -15.95 13.77
CA ILE A 4 -19.47 -15.42 13.13
C ILE A 4 -20.02 -14.21 13.89
N ASP A 5 -20.10 -14.30 15.23
CA ASP A 5 -20.57 -13.21 16.08
C ASP A 5 -19.63 -11.99 15.98
N LEU A 6 -18.32 -12.24 15.94
CA LEU A 6 -17.29 -11.21 15.77
C LEU A 6 -17.36 -10.55 14.38
N ALA A 7 -17.62 -11.32 13.33
CA ALA A 7 -17.80 -10.79 11.98
C ALA A 7 -19.06 -9.91 11.87
N ASN A 8 -20.16 -10.34 12.49
CA ASN A 8 -21.40 -9.55 12.55
C ASN A 8 -21.18 -8.25 13.33
N ARG A 9 -20.54 -8.34 14.50
CA ARG A 9 -20.21 -7.16 15.31
C ARG A 9 -19.29 -6.19 14.56
N LEU A 10 -18.31 -6.71 13.84
CA LEU A 10 -17.42 -5.89 13.01
C LEU A 10 -18.19 -5.21 11.85
N GLY A 11 -19.16 -5.91 11.25
CA GLY A 11 -20.07 -5.35 10.26
C GLY A 11 -20.89 -4.18 10.80
N GLU A 12 -21.47 -4.32 12.00
CA GLU A 12 -22.20 -3.24 12.68
C GLU A 12 -21.30 -2.03 12.96
N LEU A 13 -20.07 -2.27 13.42
CA LEU A 13 -19.11 -1.19 13.70
C LEU A 13 -18.70 -0.45 12.43
N TYR A 14 -18.52 -1.15 11.30
CA TYR A 14 -18.29 -0.51 10.02
C TYR A 14 -19.48 0.34 9.58
N ALA A 15 -20.72 -0.14 9.73
CA ALA A 15 -21.91 0.64 9.40
C ALA A 15 -22.04 1.90 10.27
N GLN A 16 -21.75 1.80 11.57
CA GLN A 16 -21.74 2.95 12.48
C GLN A 16 -20.68 3.98 12.08
N ARG A 17 -19.45 3.53 11.79
CA ARG A 17 -18.38 4.42 11.33
C ARG A 17 -18.78 5.16 10.07
N ASP A 18 -19.37 4.47 9.10
CA ASP A 18 -19.76 5.09 7.83
C ASP A 18 -20.88 6.11 8.00
N ALA A 19 -21.84 5.85 8.90
CA ALA A 19 -22.87 6.82 9.25
C ALA A 19 -22.27 8.08 9.88
N LEU A 20 -21.29 7.92 10.79
CA LEU A 20 -20.56 9.04 11.38
C LEU A 20 -19.72 9.79 10.33
N GLN A 21 -19.13 9.09 9.37
CA GLN A 21 -18.35 9.70 8.29
C GLN A 21 -19.22 10.48 7.31
N LEU A 22 -20.44 10.01 7.03
CA LEU A 22 -21.43 10.76 6.24
C LEU A 22 -21.86 12.04 6.97
N GLU A 23 -22.13 11.94 8.28
CA GLU A 23 -22.50 13.11 9.08
C GLU A 23 -21.34 14.11 9.20
N GLN A 24 -20.11 13.63 9.37
CA GLN A 24 -18.92 14.46 9.31
C GLN A 24 -18.82 15.18 7.97
N GLN A 25 -18.99 14.47 6.85
CA GLN A 25 -18.95 15.07 5.52
C GLN A 25 -20.04 16.14 5.35
N ARG A 26 -21.26 15.87 5.85
CA ARG A 26 -22.36 16.84 5.84
C ARG A 26 -22.02 18.12 6.62
N LEU A 27 -21.43 17.98 7.81
CA LEU A 27 -21.00 19.11 8.63
C LEU A 27 -19.85 19.88 7.98
N VAL A 28 -18.89 19.18 7.37
CA VAL A 28 -17.81 19.79 6.59
C VAL A 28 -18.36 20.57 5.41
N ASP A 29 -19.27 19.99 4.63
CA ASP A 29 -19.90 20.69 3.49
C ASP A 29 -20.76 21.89 3.92
N ALA A 30 -21.32 21.87 5.13
CA ALA A 30 -22.01 23.04 5.70
C ALA A 30 -21.05 24.19 6.05
N VAL A 31 -19.81 23.88 6.43
CA VAL A 31 -18.77 24.86 6.77
C VAL A 31 -18.04 25.35 5.52
N ILE A 32 -17.74 24.45 4.58
CA ILE A 32 -17.10 24.78 3.32
C ILE A 32 -18.14 25.36 2.35
N THR A 33 -18.45 26.64 2.56
CA THR A 33 -19.33 27.42 1.68
C THR A 33 -18.75 27.53 0.26
N PRO A 34 -19.57 27.84 -0.77
CA PRO A 34 -19.08 28.01 -2.14
C PRO A 34 -17.95 29.02 -2.28
N GLU A 35 -17.92 30.05 -1.42
CA GLU A 35 -16.86 31.05 -1.38
C GLU A 35 -15.53 30.46 -0.91
N ILE A 36 -15.55 29.62 0.14
CA ILE A 36 -14.35 28.93 0.61
C ILE A 36 -13.88 27.90 -0.43
N LYS A 37 -14.80 27.19 -1.10
CA LYS A 37 -14.44 26.27 -2.21
C LYS A 37 -13.73 27.03 -3.34
N ARG A 38 -14.19 28.25 -3.66
CA ARG A 38 -13.57 29.10 -4.67
C ARG A 38 -12.16 29.54 -4.25
N GLN A 39 -11.99 30.01 -3.02
CA GLN A 39 -10.67 30.39 -2.50
C GLN A 39 -9.67 29.23 -2.53
N ILE A 40 -10.12 28.02 -2.21
CA ILE A 40 -9.30 26.80 -2.31
C ILE A 40 -8.94 26.52 -3.78
N ALA A 41 -9.89 26.59 -4.70
CA ALA A 41 -9.66 26.34 -6.13
C ALA A 41 -8.70 27.36 -6.75
N ASP A 42 -8.78 28.63 -6.35
CA ASP A 42 -7.87 29.69 -6.79
C ASP A 42 -6.43 29.41 -6.32
N ILE A 43 -6.26 29.02 -5.05
CA ILE A 43 -4.95 28.60 -4.49
C ILE A 43 -4.40 27.36 -5.21
N GLU A 44 -5.24 26.37 -5.47
CA GLU A 44 -4.84 25.17 -6.21
C GLU A 44 -4.39 25.51 -7.62
N THR A 45 -5.09 26.42 -8.30
CA THR A 45 -4.74 26.88 -9.65
C THR A 45 -3.41 27.61 -9.67
N GLU A 46 -3.15 28.47 -8.68
CA GLU A 46 -1.87 29.20 -8.54
C GLU A 46 -0.70 28.24 -8.28
N LEU A 47 -0.90 27.23 -7.44
CA LEU A 47 0.16 26.29 -7.05
C LEU A 47 0.31 25.10 -8.00
N SER A 48 -0.69 24.79 -8.84
CA SER A 48 -0.63 23.62 -9.74
C SER A 48 0.63 23.58 -10.59
N PRO A 49 1.04 24.66 -11.30
CA PRO A 49 2.22 24.60 -12.15
C PRO A 49 3.51 24.27 -11.39
N ALA A 50 3.67 24.83 -10.19
CA ALA A 50 4.82 24.55 -9.32
C ALA A 50 4.79 23.11 -8.78
N LYS A 51 3.61 22.62 -8.39
CA LYS A 51 3.41 21.24 -7.93
C LYS A 51 3.69 20.24 -9.05
N ASP A 52 3.22 20.51 -10.26
CA ASP A 52 3.42 19.66 -11.43
C ASP A 52 4.90 19.58 -11.81
N GLN A 53 5.61 20.72 -11.76
CA GLN A 53 7.05 20.77 -11.97
C GLN A 53 7.82 19.95 -10.93
N VAL A 54 7.51 20.13 -9.64
CA VAL A 54 8.16 19.37 -8.56
C VAL A 54 7.84 17.89 -8.66
N ALA A 55 6.60 17.52 -8.99
CA ALA A 55 6.21 16.13 -9.18
C ALA A 55 6.98 15.47 -10.34
N ALA A 56 7.17 16.17 -11.46
CA ALA A 56 7.98 15.68 -12.57
C ALA A 56 9.44 15.44 -12.15
N LEU A 57 10.04 16.38 -11.43
CA LEU A 57 11.41 16.26 -10.92
C LEU A 57 11.56 15.12 -9.90
N ILE A 58 10.55 14.89 -9.06
CA ILE A 58 10.53 13.75 -8.12
C ILE A 58 10.54 12.44 -8.90
N VAL A 59 9.66 12.30 -9.90
CA VAL A 59 9.59 11.07 -10.71
C VAL A 59 10.90 10.79 -11.43
N GLU A 60 11.52 11.82 -12.02
CA GLU A 60 12.84 11.72 -12.68
C GLU A 60 13.92 11.30 -11.67
N THR A 61 14.05 12.04 -10.56
CA THR A 61 15.07 11.78 -9.55
C THR A 61 14.91 10.41 -8.90
N GLU A 62 13.67 9.96 -8.68
CA GLU A 62 13.40 8.61 -8.17
C GLU A 62 13.82 7.52 -9.15
N ALA A 63 13.60 7.72 -10.45
CA ALA A 63 14.00 6.77 -11.47
C ALA A 63 15.53 6.65 -11.50
N ASP A 64 16.23 7.77 -11.48
CA ASP A 64 17.69 7.83 -11.46
C ASP A 64 18.28 7.22 -10.17
N LEU A 65 17.70 7.54 -9.02
CA LEU A 65 18.12 6.98 -7.74
C LEU A 65 17.94 5.45 -7.72
N LYS A 66 16.81 4.94 -8.22
CA LYS A 66 16.58 3.49 -8.32
C LYS A 66 17.60 2.84 -9.26
N ALA A 67 17.87 3.43 -10.42
CA ALA A 67 18.86 2.92 -11.37
C ALA A 67 20.27 2.87 -10.76
N ALA A 68 20.70 3.96 -10.11
CA ALA A 68 21.99 4.05 -9.43
C ALA A 68 22.13 2.98 -8.33
N VAL A 69 21.12 2.83 -7.47
CA VAL A 69 21.13 1.82 -6.39
C VAL A 69 21.17 0.39 -6.93
N ILE A 70 20.53 0.12 -8.07
CA ILE A 70 20.62 -1.19 -8.74
C ILE A 70 22.03 -1.43 -9.28
N ILE A 71 22.65 -0.43 -9.90
CA ILE A 71 24.02 -0.51 -10.45
C ILE A 71 25.04 -0.73 -9.32
N ASP A 72 24.91 0.02 -8.22
CA ASP A 72 25.82 -0.06 -7.08
C ASP A 72 25.63 -1.34 -6.27
N GLY A 73 24.45 -1.97 -6.35
CA GLY A 73 24.15 -3.24 -5.68
C GLY A 73 24.11 -3.15 -4.15
N ALA A 74 23.97 -1.94 -3.60
CA ALA A 74 23.98 -1.66 -2.17
C ALA A 74 22.96 -0.57 -1.82
N THR A 75 22.46 -0.60 -0.58
CA THR A 75 21.53 0.41 -0.06
C THR A 75 22.20 1.77 0.02
N ALA A 76 21.59 2.80 -0.59
CA ALA A 76 22.02 4.19 -0.46
C ALA A 76 21.21 4.90 0.62
N THR A 77 21.88 5.67 1.49
CA THR A 77 21.23 6.43 2.58
C THR A 77 21.65 7.90 2.48
N GLY A 78 20.69 8.78 2.23
CA GLY A 78 20.85 10.23 2.32
C GLY A 78 20.35 10.78 3.65
N GLU A 79 20.28 12.10 3.76
CA GLU A 79 19.87 12.79 4.99
C GLU A 79 18.39 12.58 5.35
N HIS A 80 17.52 12.51 4.35
CA HIS A 80 16.07 12.41 4.54
C HIS A 80 15.44 11.16 3.91
N ILE A 81 16.16 10.47 3.01
CA ILE A 81 15.66 9.34 2.23
C ILE A 81 16.68 8.20 2.23
N GLN A 82 16.19 6.97 2.35
CA GLN A 82 16.98 5.76 2.19
C GLN A 82 16.40 4.92 1.05
N ALA A 83 17.23 4.57 0.08
CA ALA A 83 16.90 3.68 -1.02
C ALA A 83 17.50 2.28 -0.74
N VAL A 84 16.66 1.35 -0.31
CA VAL A 84 17.08 0.01 0.12
C VAL A 84 17.26 -0.92 -1.08
N TYR A 85 18.48 -1.38 -1.29
CA TYR A 85 18.76 -2.41 -2.30
C TYR A 85 18.26 -3.76 -1.79
N CYS A 86 17.32 -4.36 -2.53
CA CYS A 86 16.86 -5.70 -2.28
C CYS A 86 17.46 -6.64 -3.31
N LYS A 87 18.22 -7.64 -2.84
CA LYS A 87 18.71 -8.71 -3.70
C LYS A 87 17.55 -9.38 -4.43
N PRO A 88 17.71 -9.76 -5.71
CA PRO A 88 16.66 -10.45 -6.46
C PRO A 88 16.25 -11.72 -5.71
N ARG A 89 14.94 -11.90 -5.53
CA ARG A 89 14.41 -13.10 -4.87
C ARG A 89 14.46 -14.27 -5.84
N VAL A 90 15.04 -15.38 -5.41
CA VAL A 90 14.93 -16.65 -6.12
C VAL A 90 13.55 -17.23 -5.81
N THR A 91 12.65 -17.16 -6.78
CA THR A 91 11.34 -17.80 -6.71
C THR A 91 11.40 -19.14 -7.41
N TRP A 92 10.90 -20.18 -6.76
CA TRP A 92 10.78 -21.51 -7.33
C TRP A 92 9.33 -21.80 -7.73
N ASP A 93 9.15 -22.61 -8.76
CA ASP A 93 7.82 -23.10 -9.18
C ASP A 93 7.42 -24.27 -8.26
N THR A 94 6.57 -23.97 -7.28
CA THR A 94 6.11 -24.93 -6.27
C THR A 94 5.48 -26.18 -6.90
N THR A 95 4.74 -26.02 -8.00
CA THR A 95 4.07 -27.14 -8.68
C THR A 95 5.07 -28.17 -9.21
N LYS A 96 6.16 -27.68 -9.82
CA LYS A 96 7.21 -28.54 -10.36
C LYS A 96 8.04 -29.20 -9.26
N ILE A 97 8.32 -28.49 -8.17
CA ILE A 97 9.03 -29.04 -7.02
C ILE A 97 8.18 -30.12 -6.33
N GLU A 98 6.88 -29.89 -6.15
CA GLU A 98 5.98 -30.90 -5.56
C GLU A 98 5.88 -32.16 -6.44
N GLY A 99 5.84 -31.99 -7.77
CA GLY A 99 5.91 -33.12 -8.71
C GLY A 99 7.23 -33.90 -8.64
N TYR A 100 8.36 -33.20 -8.47
CA TYR A 100 9.67 -33.84 -8.30
C TYR A 100 9.84 -34.51 -6.92
N ALA A 101 9.23 -33.94 -5.88
CA ALA A 101 9.22 -34.49 -4.52
C ALA A 101 8.48 -35.84 -4.43
N ALA A 102 7.65 -36.20 -5.41
CA ALA A 102 7.05 -37.54 -5.50
C ALA A 102 8.10 -38.65 -5.76
N ALA A 103 9.16 -38.34 -6.51
CA ALA A 103 10.28 -39.25 -6.74
C ALA A 103 11.40 -39.10 -5.70
N HIS A 104 11.46 -37.95 -5.00
CA HIS A 104 12.46 -37.63 -3.98
C HIS A 104 11.79 -37.11 -2.69
N PRO A 105 11.29 -38.01 -1.81
CA PRO A 105 10.57 -37.64 -0.59
C PRO A 105 11.38 -36.80 0.40
N GLU A 106 12.71 -36.85 0.30
CA GLU A 106 13.67 -36.04 1.08
C GLU A 106 13.47 -34.53 0.95
N LEU A 107 12.75 -34.06 -0.09
CA LEU A 107 12.44 -32.64 -0.27
C LEU A 107 11.30 -32.16 0.63
N MET A 108 10.42 -33.06 1.08
CA MET A 108 9.28 -32.71 1.93
C MET A 108 9.70 -32.21 3.32
N GLN A 109 10.88 -32.61 3.81
CA GLN A 109 11.40 -32.14 5.11
C GLN A 109 11.79 -30.64 5.10
N PHE A 110 11.97 -30.04 3.92
CA PHE A 110 12.32 -28.63 3.77
C PHE A 110 11.10 -27.72 3.54
N ARG A 111 9.90 -28.31 3.37
CA ARG A 111 8.65 -27.56 3.23
C ARG A 111 8.31 -26.90 4.57
N ARG A 112 8.24 -25.57 4.59
CA ARG A 112 7.73 -24.78 5.71
C ARG A 112 6.41 -24.17 5.32
N GLU A 113 5.35 -24.53 6.02
CA GLU A 113 4.05 -23.90 5.88
C GLU A 113 3.94 -22.74 6.88
N GLY A 114 3.61 -21.56 6.37
CA GLY A 114 3.38 -20.38 7.20
C GLY A 114 2.06 -20.47 7.94
N LEU A 115 1.91 -19.62 8.96
CA LEU A 115 0.64 -19.52 9.69
C LEU A 115 -0.47 -19.03 8.75
N PRO A 116 -1.70 -19.56 8.88
CA PRO A 116 -2.83 -19.05 8.12
C PRO A 116 -3.07 -17.58 8.48
N SER A 117 -3.27 -16.75 7.45
CA SER A 117 -3.61 -15.33 7.59
C SER A 117 -5.03 -15.10 7.07
N VAL A 118 -5.82 -14.30 7.79
CA VAL A 118 -7.19 -13.94 7.40
C VAL A 118 -7.19 -12.49 6.91
N SER A 119 -7.59 -12.29 5.67
CA SER A 119 -7.88 -10.96 5.13
C SER A 119 -9.37 -10.67 5.25
N ILE A 120 -9.72 -9.57 5.93
CA ILE A 120 -11.11 -9.13 6.09
C ILE A 120 -11.44 -8.21 4.92
N LYS A 121 -12.42 -8.60 4.09
CA LYS A 121 -12.94 -7.78 2.98
C LYS A 121 -14.39 -7.40 3.25
N ARG A 122 -14.73 -6.16 2.91
CA ARG A 122 -16.12 -5.68 2.94
C ARG A 122 -16.86 -6.17 1.69
N LYS A 123 -18.12 -6.60 1.85
CA LYS A 123 -19.05 -6.85 0.74
C LYS A 123 -19.86 -5.59 0.43
#